data_AF-A0A4U5NTE2-F1
#
_entry.id   AF-A0A4U5NTE2-F1
#
_cell.length_a   1.000
_cell.length_b   1.000
_cell.length_c   1.000
_cell.angle_alpha   90.00
_cell.angle_beta   90.00
_cell.angle_gamma   90.00
#
_symmetry.space_group_name_H-M   'P 1'
#
loop_
_entity.id
_entity.type
_entity.pdbx_description
1 polymer ?
#
loop_
_entity_poly.entity_id
_entity_poly.type
_entity_poly.pdbx_seq_one_letter_code
_entity_poly.pdbx_strand_id
1 'polypeptide(L)'
;MVETETVQKEAVSEQAYQAAVQHDRWFYDVSQHSGVEYWELASIKASGLYAGRRYFEAYKEFTKVLELKKHKTSHKAALLESKIRSGIKAKCVLKEDLEADLKLLEESISSHGDQIQLWALLHEFYVNMEEPSFIEHIHVVILLCMSNEYSKFWKMFANVRSVQGVPLNFYVFAGCKAVVLLRSESEMASGHLKARYAEWANTLEQELRAKYPKKIEEADRNLGGQRRFQNECHSDALPPHACRSTAHFKSSEEQRGIVEEFIAKFPWFFADWSSDLISQLKSQ
;
A
#
# COMPACT_ATOMS: atom_id res chain seq x y z
N MET A 1 41.40 25.05 -40.10
CA MET A 1 41.60 23.58 -40.18
C MET A 1 41.66 23.09 -38.74
N VAL A 2 40.63 22.35 -38.31
CA VAL A 2 40.54 21.78 -36.95
C VAL A 2 40.99 20.33 -37.08
N GLU A 3 42.07 19.98 -36.39
CA GLU A 3 42.55 18.60 -36.28
C GLU A 3 41.50 17.77 -35.54
N THR A 4 41.08 16.68 -36.18
CA THR A 4 40.15 15.71 -35.59
C THR A 4 41.00 14.58 -35.00
N GLU A 5 41.14 14.55 -33.67
CA GLU A 5 41.71 13.42 -32.96
C GLU A 5 40.81 12.20 -33.14
N THR A 6 41.28 11.20 -33.88
CA THR A 6 40.66 9.88 -33.93
C THR A 6 40.92 9.16 -32.61
N VAL A 7 39.94 9.18 -31.71
CA VAL A 7 39.89 8.31 -30.53
C VAL A 7 39.75 6.85 -30.99
N GLN A 8 40.81 6.06 -30.84
CA GLN A 8 40.73 4.60 -30.98
C GLN A 8 39.86 4.07 -29.83
N LYS A 9 38.68 3.54 -30.17
CA LYS A 9 37.89 2.72 -29.24
C LYS A 9 38.63 1.39 -29.05
N GLU A 10 39.28 1.22 -27.91
CA GLU A 10 39.71 -0.10 -27.46
C GLU A 10 38.47 -0.99 -27.33
N ALA A 11 38.39 -2.00 -28.20
CA ALA A 11 37.36 -3.02 -28.10
C ALA A 11 37.63 -3.86 -26.85
N VAL A 12 36.72 -3.81 -25.88
CA VAL A 12 36.75 -4.67 -24.69
C VAL A 12 36.71 -6.12 -25.18
N SER A 13 37.77 -6.89 -24.96
CA SER A 13 37.84 -8.29 -25.38
C SER A 13 36.74 -9.10 -24.68
N GLU A 14 36.05 -9.99 -25.40
CA GLU A 14 35.01 -10.89 -24.86
C GLU A 14 35.49 -11.75 -23.67
N GLN A 15 36.80 -11.90 -23.47
CA GLN A 15 37.37 -12.57 -22.30
C GLN A 15 37.24 -11.79 -20.98
N ALA A 16 36.85 -10.51 -21.02
CA ALA A 16 36.69 -9.69 -19.81
C ALA A 16 35.33 -9.89 -19.10
N TYR A 17 34.40 -10.67 -19.67
CA TYR A 17 33.09 -10.91 -19.08
C TYR A 17 32.78 -12.42 -18.97
N GLN A 18 33.59 -13.15 -18.20
CA GLN A 18 33.14 -14.42 -17.65
C GLN A 18 32.26 -14.12 -16.43
N ALA A 19 30.94 -14.25 -16.60
CA ALA A 19 30.04 -14.31 -15.46
C ALA A 19 30.51 -15.48 -14.58
N ALA A 20 31.02 -15.17 -13.38
CA ALA A 20 31.41 -16.20 -12.43
C ALA A 20 30.20 -17.13 -12.24
N VAL A 21 30.39 -18.42 -12.53
CA VAL A 21 29.36 -19.45 -12.29
C VAL A 21 29.23 -19.57 -10.77
N GLN A 22 28.34 -18.75 -10.21
CA GLN A 22 28.08 -18.73 -8.79
C GLN A 22 26.87 -19.62 -8.50
N HIS A 23 26.93 -20.40 -7.42
CA HIS A 23 25.79 -21.24 -7.04
C HIS A 23 24.58 -20.34 -6.70
N ASP A 24 23.36 -20.88 -6.89
CA ASP A 24 22.16 -20.23 -6.36
C ASP A 24 22.40 -19.93 -4.88
N ARG A 25 22.22 -18.66 -4.49
CA ARG A 25 22.43 -18.13 -3.13
C ARG A 25 23.88 -17.81 -2.71
N TRP A 26 24.82 -17.67 -3.63
CA TRP A 26 26.20 -17.23 -3.30
C TRP A 26 26.27 -15.93 -2.48
N PHE A 27 25.37 -14.98 -2.75
CA PHE A 27 25.30 -13.71 -2.04
C PHE A 27 24.81 -13.82 -0.59
N TYR A 28 24.34 -14.99 -0.16
CA TYR A 28 23.98 -15.24 1.24
C TYR A 28 25.16 -15.74 2.09
N ASP A 29 26.28 -16.11 1.46
CA ASP A 29 27.42 -16.78 2.13
C ASP A 29 28.58 -15.83 2.48
N VAL A 30 28.35 -14.52 2.38
CA VAL A 30 29.39 -13.52 2.62
C VAL A 30 29.58 -13.30 4.13
N SER A 31 30.42 -14.14 4.75
CA SER A 31 30.69 -14.13 6.19
C SER A 31 31.88 -13.26 6.63
N GLN A 32 32.50 -12.48 5.74
CA GLN A 32 33.83 -11.88 6.02
C GLN A 32 34.07 -10.43 5.60
N HIS A 33 33.10 -9.52 5.63
CA HIS A 33 33.37 -8.09 5.34
C HIS A 33 33.01 -7.23 6.55
N SER A 34 34.02 -6.63 7.20
CA SER A 34 33.84 -5.64 8.26
C SER A 34 33.87 -4.23 7.67
N GLY A 35 32.77 -3.49 7.79
CA GLY A 35 32.69 -2.08 7.35
C GLY A 35 31.39 -1.73 6.63
N VAL A 36 31.40 -0.60 5.92
CA VAL A 36 30.26 0.04 5.22
C VAL A 36 29.54 -0.91 4.23
N GLU A 37 30.16 -2.01 3.82
CA GLU A 37 29.58 -3.02 2.92
C GLU A 37 28.71 -4.06 3.65
N TYR A 38 28.89 -4.24 4.97
CA TYR A 38 28.21 -5.29 5.72
C TYR A 38 26.70 -5.06 5.85
N TRP A 39 26.26 -3.81 6.03
CA TRP A 39 24.82 -3.51 6.13
C TRP A 39 24.11 -3.67 4.78
N GLU A 40 24.79 -3.42 3.66
CA GLU A 40 24.23 -3.63 2.30
C GLU A 40 24.05 -5.13 2.03
N LEU A 41 25.07 -5.94 2.34
CA LEU A 41 24.98 -7.39 2.26
C LEU A 41 23.89 -7.95 3.18
N ALA A 42 23.77 -7.46 4.41
CA ALA A 42 22.72 -7.84 5.33
C ALA A 42 21.32 -7.43 4.82
N SER A 43 21.20 -6.26 4.16
CA SER A 43 19.95 -5.80 3.53
C SER A 43 19.55 -6.71 2.37
N ILE A 44 20.49 -7.04 1.47
CA ILE A 44 20.27 -7.97 0.35
C ILE A 44 19.86 -9.35 0.89
N LYS A 45 20.55 -9.84 1.92
CA LYS A 45 20.22 -11.10 2.60
C LYS A 45 18.80 -11.08 3.16
N ALA A 46 18.40 -10.00 3.85
CA ALA A 46 17.06 -9.84 4.41
C ALA A 46 15.98 -9.86 3.30
N SER A 47 16.18 -9.12 2.22
CA SER A 47 15.29 -9.13 1.05
C SER A 47 15.20 -10.51 0.39
N GLY A 48 16.32 -11.21 0.29
CA GLY A 48 16.37 -12.57 -0.24
C GLY A 48 15.60 -13.58 0.62
N LEU A 49 15.74 -13.49 1.95
CA LEU A 49 14.96 -14.29 2.90
C LEU A 49 13.46 -14.00 2.77
N TYR A 50 13.08 -12.73 2.61
CA TYR A 50 11.69 -12.33 2.40
C TYR A 50 11.11 -12.95 1.11
N ALA A 51 11.84 -12.83 -0.01
CA ALA A 51 11.44 -13.44 -1.28
C ALA A 51 11.33 -14.97 -1.19
N GLY A 52 12.22 -15.60 -0.41
CA GLY A 52 12.18 -17.02 -0.08
C GLY A 52 11.13 -17.43 0.95
N ARG A 53 10.20 -16.53 1.35
CA ARG A 53 9.15 -16.74 2.36
C ARG A 53 9.67 -17.09 3.77
N ARG A 54 10.94 -16.84 4.06
CA ARG A 54 11.56 -17.02 5.38
C ARG A 54 11.39 -15.75 6.21
N TYR A 55 10.14 -15.39 6.48
CA TYR A 55 9.77 -14.06 6.98
C TYR A 55 10.33 -13.73 8.37
N PHE A 56 10.36 -14.68 9.29
CA PHE A 56 10.93 -14.44 10.63
C PHE A 56 12.44 -14.17 10.58
N GLU A 57 13.15 -14.86 9.68
CA GLU A 57 14.58 -14.64 9.48
C GLU A 57 14.83 -13.31 8.79
N ALA A 58 14.01 -12.96 7.79
CA ALA A 58 14.04 -11.64 7.15
C ALA A 58 13.82 -10.53 8.19
N TYR A 59 12.83 -10.67 9.08
CA TYR A 59 12.59 -9.75 10.19
C TYR A 59 13.85 -9.55 11.04
N LYS A 60 14.49 -10.64 11.48
CA LYS A 60 15.74 -10.58 12.26
C LYS A 60 16.88 -9.89 11.52
N GLU A 61 17.07 -10.19 10.23
CA GLU A 61 18.13 -9.55 9.45
C GLU A 61 17.84 -8.06 9.22
N PHE A 62 16.59 -7.66 8.96
CA PHE A 62 16.24 -6.24 8.90
C PHE A 62 16.46 -5.50 10.23
N THR A 63 16.20 -6.14 11.38
CA THR A 63 16.56 -5.59 12.70
C THR A 63 18.05 -5.29 12.78
N LYS A 64 18.90 -6.25 12.39
CA LYS A 64 20.36 -6.05 12.39
C LYS A 64 20.76 -4.92 11.46
N VAL A 65 20.20 -4.85 10.25
CA VAL A 65 20.51 -3.78 9.29
C VAL A 65 20.23 -2.40 9.88
N LEU A 66 19.12 -2.25 10.61
CA LEU A 66 18.75 -1.00 11.27
C LEU A 66 19.71 -0.61 12.41
N GLU A 67 20.32 -1.58 13.10
CA GLU A 67 21.29 -1.36 14.19
C GLU A 67 22.71 -1.06 13.69
N LEU A 68 23.11 -1.61 12.55
CA LEU A 68 24.49 -1.55 12.03
C LEU A 68 24.94 -0.15 11.59
N LYS A 69 24.01 0.75 11.26
CA LYS A 69 24.35 2.08 10.73
C LYS A 69 23.23 3.08 10.98
N LYS A 70 23.61 4.35 11.17
CA LYS A 70 22.66 5.46 11.10
C LYS A 70 22.23 5.68 9.64
N HIS A 71 20.99 5.31 9.33
CA HIS A 71 20.41 5.45 8.00
C HIS A 71 19.90 6.88 7.74
N LYS A 72 19.89 7.29 6.47
CA LYS A 72 19.09 8.46 6.05
C LYS A 72 17.61 8.16 6.31
N THR A 73 16.83 9.18 6.66
CA THR A 73 15.42 9.05 7.06
C THR A 73 14.59 8.22 6.09
N SER A 74 14.64 8.49 4.78
CA SER A 74 13.90 7.73 3.77
C SER A 74 14.31 6.25 3.67
N HIS A 75 15.61 5.96 3.84
CA HIS A 75 16.11 4.60 3.83
C HIS A 75 15.72 3.84 5.10
N LYS A 76 15.76 4.51 6.26
CA LYS A 76 15.26 3.98 7.52
C LYS A 76 13.78 3.60 7.42
N ALA A 77 12.95 4.47 6.84
CA ALA A 77 11.53 4.21 6.63
C ALA A 77 11.29 2.95 5.77
N ALA A 78 11.99 2.82 4.64
CA ALA A 78 11.87 1.64 3.78
C ALA A 78 12.32 0.32 4.46
N LEU A 79 13.38 0.38 5.27
CA LEU A 79 13.84 -0.76 6.06
C LEU A 79 12.85 -1.14 7.15
N LEU A 80 12.27 -0.16 7.85
CA LEU A 80 11.22 -0.38 8.85
C LEU A 80 9.96 -0.98 8.22
N GLU A 81 9.48 -0.45 7.08
CA GLU A 81 8.35 -1.04 6.35
C GLU A 81 8.62 -2.52 6.01
N SER A 82 9.81 -2.82 5.49
CA SER A 82 10.22 -4.18 5.13
C SER A 82 10.31 -5.10 6.34
N LYS A 83 10.86 -4.60 7.46
CA LYS A 83 10.88 -5.28 8.75
C LYS A 83 9.46 -5.60 9.21
N ILE A 84 8.58 -4.62 9.31
CA ILE A 84 7.20 -4.77 9.81
C ILE A 84 6.43 -5.76 8.93
N ARG A 85 6.47 -5.63 7.59
CA ARG A 85 5.84 -6.61 6.69
C ARG A 85 6.37 -8.02 6.88
N SER A 86 7.67 -8.17 7.15
CA SER A 86 8.26 -9.48 7.46
C SER A 86 7.68 -10.05 8.76
N GLY A 87 7.57 -9.21 9.81
CA GLY A 87 7.00 -9.63 11.09
C GLY A 87 5.51 -10.01 10.99
N ILE A 88 4.70 -9.20 10.31
CA ILE A 88 3.28 -9.48 10.03
C ILE A 88 3.13 -10.84 9.34
N LYS A 89 3.93 -11.12 8.29
CA LYS A 89 3.85 -12.38 7.55
C LYS A 89 4.41 -13.58 8.30
N ALA A 90 5.34 -13.37 9.23
CA ALA A 90 5.91 -14.42 10.05
C ALA A 90 4.92 -15.00 11.06
N LYS A 91 3.95 -14.19 11.54
CA LYS A 91 2.93 -14.57 12.55
C LYS A 91 3.47 -15.08 13.89
N CYS A 92 4.77 -14.94 14.13
CA CYS A 92 5.44 -15.36 15.37
C CYS A 92 6.22 -14.20 16.02
N VAL A 93 6.06 -12.98 15.52
CA VAL A 93 6.57 -11.75 16.14
C VAL A 93 5.47 -11.20 17.04
N LEU A 94 5.85 -10.71 18.22
CA LEU A 94 4.90 -10.15 19.19
C LEU A 94 4.26 -8.87 18.63
N LYS A 95 2.99 -8.63 18.97
CA LYS A 95 2.24 -7.46 18.51
C LYS A 95 2.90 -6.18 18.98
N GLU A 96 3.37 -6.17 20.23
CA GLU A 96 3.99 -5.02 20.88
C GLU A 96 5.30 -4.60 20.19
N ASP A 97 6.07 -5.58 19.70
CA ASP A 97 7.29 -5.30 18.94
C ASP A 97 6.96 -4.63 17.59
N LEU A 98 5.89 -5.07 16.93
CA LEU A 98 5.44 -4.49 15.67
C LEU A 98 4.85 -3.09 15.87
N GLU A 99 4.13 -2.85 16.96
CA GLU A 99 3.63 -1.52 17.34
C GLU A 99 4.78 -0.55 17.64
N ALA A 100 5.82 -1.01 18.33
CA ALA A 100 7.02 -0.21 18.55
C ALA A 100 7.72 0.14 17.22
N ASP A 101 7.83 -0.81 16.29
CA ASP A 101 8.40 -0.55 14.97
C ASP A 101 7.54 0.39 14.12
N LEU A 102 6.21 0.27 14.18
CA LEU A 102 5.26 1.16 13.50
C LEU A 102 5.42 2.60 14.00
N LYS A 103 5.54 2.80 15.32
CA LYS A 103 5.80 4.12 15.90
C LYS A 103 7.12 4.72 15.39
N LEU A 104 8.17 3.91 15.31
CA LEU A 104 9.45 4.36 14.75
C LEU A 104 9.36 4.72 13.26
N LEU A 105 8.50 4.02 12.51
CA LEU A 105 8.24 4.32 11.11
C LEU A 105 7.47 5.64 10.98
N GLU A 106 6.42 5.84 11.77
CA GLU A 106 5.65 7.09 11.85
C GLU A 106 6.53 8.30 12.14
N GLU A 107 7.50 8.19 13.06
CA GLU A 107 8.47 9.26 13.34
C GLU A 107 9.45 9.52 12.17
N SER A 108 9.54 8.59 11.22
CA SER A 108 10.50 8.62 10.11
C SER A 108 9.85 9.02 8.77
N ILE A 109 8.53 9.16 8.67
CA ILE A 109 7.87 9.60 7.43
C ILE A 109 7.90 11.12 7.29
N SER A 110 8.01 11.62 6.06
CA SER A 110 8.18 13.07 5.82
C SER A 110 7.35 13.62 4.68
N SER A 111 6.72 12.75 3.90
CA SER A 111 5.89 13.12 2.75
C SER A 111 4.52 12.48 2.83
N HIS A 112 3.57 13.02 2.07
CA HIS A 112 2.27 12.39 1.92
C HIS A 112 2.36 11.01 1.23
N GLY A 113 3.33 10.84 0.32
CA GLY A 113 3.61 9.53 -0.30
C GLY A 113 4.00 8.48 0.75
N ASP A 114 4.84 8.85 1.72
CA ASP A 114 5.20 7.97 2.83
C ASP A 114 4.00 7.67 3.74
N GLN A 115 3.10 8.64 3.97
CA GLN A 115 1.86 8.42 4.72
C GLN A 115 0.95 7.40 4.04
N ILE A 116 0.79 7.48 2.71
CA ILE A 116 -0.01 6.50 1.95
C ILE A 116 0.59 5.09 2.10
N GLN A 117 1.93 4.97 2.08
CA GLN A 117 2.61 3.68 2.31
C GLN A 117 2.40 3.17 3.74
N LEU A 118 2.52 4.05 4.74
CA LEU A 118 2.23 3.72 6.13
C LEU A 118 0.77 3.26 6.31
N TRP A 119 -0.22 3.97 5.75
CA TRP A 119 -1.62 3.59 5.84
C TRP A 119 -1.88 2.23 5.19
N ALA A 120 -1.25 1.94 4.05
CA ALA A 120 -1.33 0.60 3.45
C ALA A 120 -0.72 -0.47 4.36
N LEU A 121 0.39 -0.18 5.04
CA LEU A 121 1.00 -1.08 6.02
C LEU A 121 0.12 -1.27 7.27
N LEU A 122 -0.49 -0.20 7.79
CA LEU A 122 -1.45 -0.27 8.91
C LEU A 122 -2.66 -1.12 8.54
N HIS A 123 -3.16 -1.01 7.31
CA HIS A 123 -4.19 -1.93 6.82
C HIS A 123 -3.73 -3.39 6.89
N GLU A 124 -2.53 -3.71 6.38
CA GLU A 124 -1.96 -5.08 6.48
C GLU A 124 -1.82 -5.54 7.94
N PHE A 125 -1.37 -4.65 8.83
CA PHE A 125 -1.22 -4.91 10.26
C PHE A 125 -2.58 -5.27 10.87
N TYR A 126 -3.58 -4.40 10.74
CA TYR A 126 -4.91 -4.63 11.31
C TYR A 126 -5.60 -5.88 10.76
N VAL A 127 -5.42 -6.23 9.48
CA VAL A 127 -5.98 -7.48 8.93
C VAL A 127 -5.41 -8.71 9.63
N ASN A 128 -4.14 -8.68 10.04
CA ASN A 128 -3.45 -9.84 10.60
C ASN A 128 -3.44 -9.90 12.14
N MET A 129 -3.71 -8.80 12.83
CA MET A 129 -3.81 -8.79 14.30
C MET A 129 -5.16 -9.30 14.78
N GLU A 130 -5.21 -9.93 15.96
CA GLU A 130 -6.45 -10.51 16.50
C GLU A 130 -7.47 -9.46 16.95
N GLU A 131 -6.98 -8.36 17.54
CA GLU A 131 -7.80 -7.30 18.14
C GLU A 131 -7.45 -5.89 17.62
N PRO A 132 -7.60 -5.61 16.32
CA PRO A 132 -7.51 -4.25 15.82
C PRO A 132 -8.77 -3.46 16.21
N SER A 133 -8.62 -2.16 16.53
CA SER A 133 -9.78 -1.28 16.63
C SER A 133 -10.45 -1.17 15.27
N PHE A 134 -11.73 -1.54 15.18
CA PHE A 134 -12.53 -1.40 13.95
C PHE A 134 -12.50 0.04 13.43
N ILE A 135 -12.58 1.03 14.33
CA ILE A 135 -12.60 2.45 13.98
C ILE A 135 -11.25 2.88 13.40
N GLU A 136 -10.13 2.48 14.01
CA GLU A 136 -8.79 2.80 13.48
C GLU A 136 -8.57 2.16 12.11
N HIS A 137 -9.01 0.91 11.93
CA HIS A 137 -8.87 0.21 10.65
C HIS A 137 -9.69 0.89 9.55
N ILE A 138 -10.95 1.24 9.82
CA ILE A 138 -11.80 1.98 8.87
C ILE A 138 -11.18 3.34 8.54
N HIS A 139 -10.73 4.07 9.56
CA HIS A 139 -10.13 5.39 9.39
C HIS A 139 -8.98 5.34 8.37
N VAL A 140 -8.06 4.39 8.55
CA VAL A 140 -6.94 4.16 7.63
C VAL A 140 -7.41 3.84 6.20
N VAL A 141 -8.42 2.98 6.03
CA VAL A 141 -8.90 2.64 4.68
C VAL A 141 -9.62 3.82 4.01
N ILE A 142 -10.33 4.65 4.76
CA ILE A 142 -10.93 5.90 4.25
C ILE A 142 -9.84 6.85 3.75
N LEU A 143 -8.79 7.07 4.55
CA LEU A 143 -7.66 7.93 4.16
C LEU A 143 -7.02 7.44 2.85
N LEU A 144 -6.82 6.12 2.69
CA LEU A 144 -6.31 5.54 1.44
C LEU A 144 -7.24 5.81 0.25
N CYS A 145 -8.55 5.59 0.42
CA CYS A 145 -9.54 5.80 -0.64
C CYS A 145 -9.67 7.26 -1.08
N MET A 146 -9.52 8.20 -0.14
CA MET A 146 -9.57 9.63 -0.41
C MET A 146 -8.26 10.19 -0.95
N SER A 147 -7.14 9.55 -0.64
CA SER A 147 -5.82 9.98 -1.13
C SER A 147 -5.60 9.62 -2.59
N ASN A 148 -6.14 8.48 -3.04
CA ASN A 148 -6.20 8.14 -4.47
C ASN A 148 -7.44 7.30 -4.78
N GLU A 149 -8.11 7.60 -5.89
CA GLU A 149 -9.26 6.82 -6.37
C GLU A 149 -8.84 5.49 -7.05
N TYR A 150 -7.94 4.72 -6.45
CA TYR A 150 -7.56 3.41 -6.96
C TYR A 150 -8.52 2.32 -6.47
N SER A 151 -8.92 1.43 -7.37
CA SER A 151 -9.80 0.31 -7.05
C SER A 151 -9.25 -0.56 -5.91
N LYS A 152 -7.92 -0.70 -5.83
CA LYS A 152 -7.24 -1.50 -4.81
C LYS A 152 -7.57 -1.07 -3.38
N PHE A 153 -7.74 0.24 -3.13
CA PHE A 153 -8.01 0.77 -1.79
C PHE A 153 -9.46 0.54 -1.39
N TRP A 154 -10.40 0.71 -2.33
CA TRP A 154 -11.81 0.40 -2.07
C TRP A 154 -12.04 -1.08 -1.78
N LYS A 155 -11.27 -1.98 -2.40
CA LYS A 155 -11.30 -3.42 -2.09
C LYS A 155 -10.82 -3.76 -0.67
N MET A 156 -10.01 -2.90 -0.04
CA MET A 156 -9.48 -3.15 1.31
C MET A 156 -10.59 -3.20 2.37
N PHE A 157 -11.72 -2.52 2.13
CA PHE A 157 -12.88 -2.58 3.02
C PHE A 157 -13.41 -4.01 3.22
N ALA A 158 -13.23 -4.92 2.25
CA ALA A 158 -13.60 -6.33 2.39
C ALA A 158 -12.81 -7.08 3.48
N ASN A 159 -11.62 -6.59 3.84
CA ASN A 159 -10.77 -7.19 4.86
C ASN A 159 -10.92 -6.52 6.23
N VAL A 160 -11.73 -5.46 6.35
CA VAL A 160 -12.03 -4.88 7.66
C VAL A 160 -12.85 -5.87 8.44
N ARG A 161 -12.31 -6.34 9.57
CA ARG A 161 -12.95 -7.34 10.41
C ARG A 161 -14.26 -6.78 10.93
N SER A 162 -15.35 -7.47 10.60
CA SER A 162 -16.64 -7.12 11.16
C SER A 162 -16.64 -7.43 12.65
N VAL A 163 -16.84 -6.42 13.50
CA VAL A 163 -17.50 -6.65 14.79
C VAL A 163 -18.87 -7.28 14.48
N GLN A 164 -19.38 -8.19 15.30
CA GLN A 164 -20.75 -8.71 15.13
C GLN A 164 -21.72 -7.54 14.90
N GLY A 165 -22.38 -7.52 13.73
CA GLY A 165 -23.27 -6.43 13.34
C GLY A 165 -22.68 -5.35 12.41
N VAL A 166 -21.46 -5.50 11.87
CA VAL A 166 -20.96 -4.51 10.88
C VAL A 166 -21.89 -4.45 9.66
N PRO A 167 -22.31 -3.25 9.26
CA PRO A 167 -23.43 -3.18 8.35
C PRO A 167 -23.13 -3.51 6.90
N LEU A 168 -24.16 -4.00 6.23
CA LEU A 168 -24.10 -4.49 4.85
C LEU A 168 -23.80 -3.37 3.84
N ASN A 169 -24.31 -2.15 4.05
CA ASN A 169 -24.18 -1.06 3.08
C ASN A 169 -22.72 -0.70 2.82
N PHE A 170 -21.88 -0.69 3.87
CA PHE A 170 -20.45 -0.43 3.79
C PHE A 170 -19.74 -1.37 2.80
N TYR A 171 -19.89 -2.69 2.98
CA TYR A 171 -19.23 -3.69 2.13
C TYR A 171 -19.74 -3.66 0.70
N VAL A 172 -21.06 -3.52 0.52
CA VAL A 172 -21.67 -3.49 -0.80
C VAL A 172 -21.27 -2.22 -1.56
N PHE A 173 -21.32 -1.06 -0.90
CA PHE A 173 -20.93 0.21 -1.52
C PHE A 173 -19.47 0.18 -1.96
N ALA A 174 -18.56 -0.23 -1.06
CA ALA A 174 -17.14 -0.30 -1.34
C ALA A 174 -16.85 -1.24 -2.52
N GLY A 175 -17.49 -2.41 -2.55
CA GLY A 175 -17.40 -3.36 -3.65
C GLY A 175 -17.88 -2.77 -4.97
N CYS A 176 -19.07 -2.16 -5.00
CA CYS A 176 -19.60 -1.54 -6.22
C CYS A 176 -18.72 -0.37 -6.70
N LYS A 177 -18.21 0.48 -5.80
CA LYS A 177 -17.28 1.56 -6.16
C LYS A 177 -15.97 0.99 -6.74
N ALA A 178 -15.44 -0.08 -6.15
CA ALA A 178 -14.26 -0.77 -6.69
C ALA A 178 -14.51 -1.34 -8.10
N VAL A 179 -15.68 -1.90 -8.39
CA VAL A 179 -16.06 -2.36 -9.74
C VAL A 179 -16.05 -1.20 -10.75
N VAL A 180 -16.64 -0.06 -10.38
CA VAL A 180 -16.64 1.14 -11.25
C VAL A 180 -15.23 1.61 -11.54
N LEU A 181 -14.37 1.66 -10.52
CA LEU A 181 -12.97 2.06 -10.68
C LEU A 181 -12.17 1.06 -11.52
N LEU A 182 -12.35 -0.25 -11.33
CA LEU A 182 -11.70 -1.28 -12.16
C LEU A 182 -12.09 -1.16 -13.64
N ARG A 183 -13.36 -0.83 -13.93
CA ARG A 183 -13.80 -0.60 -15.32
C ARG A 183 -13.14 0.64 -15.92
N SER A 184 -13.06 1.74 -15.16
CA SER A 184 -12.35 2.94 -15.59
C SER A 184 -10.85 2.68 -15.79
N GLU A 185 -10.18 1.99 -14.85
CA GLU A 185 -8.78 1.56 -14.96
C GLU A 185 -8.56 0.67 -16.19
N SER A 186 -9.50 -0.23 -16.50
CA SER A 186 -9.49 -1.06 -17.71
C SER A 186 -9.59 -0.23 -18.99
N GLU A 187 -10.41 0.81 -19.02
CA GLU A 187 -10.56 1.71 -20.17
C GLU A 187 -9.29 2.53 -20.43
N MET A 188 -8.61 2.96 -19.37
CA MET A 188 -7.34 3.70 -19.44
C MET A 188 -6.12 2.80 -19.71
N ALA A 189 -6.19 1.51 -19.40
CA ALA A 189 -5.10 0.56 -19.60
C ALA A 189 -5.06 0.03 -21.05
N SER A 190 -3.91 -0.56 -21.41
CA SER A 190 -3.72 -1.24 -22.69
C SER A 190 -3.22 -2.68 -22.50
N GLY A 191 -3.40 -3.49 -23.54
CA GLY A 191 -2.90 -4.87 -23.60
C GLY A 191 -3.40 -5.76 -22.45
N HIS A 192 -2.47 -6.48 -21.83
CA HIS A 192 -2.79 -7.46 -20.78
C HIS A 192 -3.44 -6.82 -19.54
N LEU A 193 -3.03 -5.61 -19.16
CA LEU A 193 -3.58 -4.92 -17.99
C LEU A 193 -5.06 -4.58 -18.18
N LYS A 194 -5.45 -4.14 -19.38
CA LYS A 194 -6.87 -3.91 -19.72
C LYS A 194 -7.71 -5.17 -19.52
N ALA A 195 -7.28 -6.28 -20.09
CA ALA A 195 -7.98 -7.56 -19.93
C ALA A 195 -8.07 -7.97 -18.45
N ARG A 196 -6.99 -7.77 -17.69
CA ARG A 196 -6.94 -8.13 -16.27
C ARG A 196 -7.86 -7.29 -15.39
N TYR A 197 -7.92 -5.98 -15.62
CA TYR A 197 -8.85 -5.10 -14.88
C TYR A 197 -10.31 -5.41 -15.21
N ALA A 198 -10.63 -5.67 -16.48
CA ALA A 198 -11.97 -6.08 -16.90
C ALA A 198 -12.40 -7.41 -16.25
N GLU A 199 -11.49 -8.40 -16.24
CA GLU A 199 -11.71 -9.69 -15.56
C GLU A 199 -11.99 -9.48 -14.07
N TRP A 200 -11.15 -8.72 -13.37
CA TRP A 200 -11.34 -8.42 -11.95
C TRP A 200 -12.65 -7.68 -11.67
N ALA A 201 -13.06 -6.75 -12.53
CA ALA A 201 -14.34 -6.06 -12.38
C ALA A 201 -15.52 -7.04 -12.48
N ASN A 202 -15.49 -7.93 -13.48
CA ASN A 202 -16.55 -8.92 -13.70
C ASN A 202 -16.63 -9.92 -12.55
N THR A 203 -15.50 -10.45 -12.09
CA THR A 203 -15.46 -11.39 -10.96
C THR A 203 -16.02 -10.75 -9.69
N LEU A 204 -15.56 -9.54 -9.35
CA LEU A 204 -16.03 -8.85 -8.15
C LEU A 204 -17.52 -8.53 -8.23
N GLU A 205 -18.02 -8.09 -9.40
CA GLU A 205 -19.45 -7.85 -9.59
C GLU A 205 -20.28 -9.12 -9.43
N GLN A 206 -19.84 -10.25 -9.97
CA GLN A 206 -20.52 -11.54 -9.83
C GLN A 206 -20.55 -11.99 -8.36
N GLU A 207 -19.43 -11.88 -7.64
CA GLU A 207 -19.35 -12.19 -6.21
C GLU A 207 -20.33 -11.33 -5.39
N LEU A 208 -20.36 -10.02 -5.66
CA LEU A 208 -21.29 -9.11 -4.99
C LEU A 208 -22.74 -9.49 -5.31
N ARG A 209 -23.08 -9.73 -6.59
CA ARG A 209 -24.46 -10.07 -7.01
C ARG A 209 -24.94 -11.38 -6.42
N ALA A 210 -24.06 -12.36 -6.30
CA ALA A 210 -24.36 -13.63 -5.65
C ALA A 210 -24.61 -13.46 -4.14
N LYS A 211 -23.81 -12.62 -3.47
CA LYS A 211 -23.86 -12.46 -2.01
C LYS A 211 -24.91 -11.46 -1.54
N TYR A 212 -25.20 -10.41 -2.31
CA TYR A 212 -26.01 -9.25 -1.92
C TYR A 212 -26.98 -8.75 -3.01
N PRO A 213 -27.80 -9.62 -3.63
CA PRO A 213 -28.57 -9.27 -4.83
C PRO A 213 -29.50 -8.05 -4.65
N LYS A 214 -30.17 -7.92 -3.50
CA LYS A 214 -31.11 -6.83 -3.23
C LYS A 214 -30.43 -5.49 -2.90
N LYS A 215 -29.20 -5.52 -2.38
CA LYS A 215 -28.47 -4.33 -1.91
C LYS A 215 -27.67 -3.65 -3.02
N ILE A 216 -27.33 -4.37 -4.08
CA ILE A 216 -26.59 -3.80 -5.22
C ILE A 216 -27.41 -2.74 -5.94
N GLU A 217 -28.70 -2.95 -6.15
CA GLU A 217 -29.55 -1.95 -6.80
C GLU A 217 -29.71 -0.68 -5.95
N GLU A 218 -29.68 -0.79 -4.62
CA GLU A 218 -29.61 0.35 -3.72
C GLU A 218 -28.25 1.05 -3.82
N ALA A 219 -27.15 0.29 -3.77
CA ALA A 219 -25.80 0.83 -3.87
C ALA A 219 -25.56 1.54 -5.21
N ASP A 220 -25.97 0.93 -6.33
CA ASP A 220 -25.82 1.47 -7.68
C ASP A 220 -26.59 2.77 -7.87
N ARG A 221 -27.77 2.93 -7.24
CA ARG A 221 -28.51 4.20 -7.26
C ARG A 221 -27.79 5.31 -6.50
N ASN A 222 -27.24 4.97 -5.33
CA ASN A 222 -26.49 5.93 -4.50
C ASN A 222 -25.10 6.26 -5.10
N LEU A 223 -24.51 5.33 -5.85
CA LEU A 223 -23.32 5.56 -6.67
C LEU A 223 -23.65 6.29 -7.98
N GLY A 224 -24.84 6.09 -8.55
CA GLY A 224 -25.29 6.62 -9.84
C GLY A 224 -25.37 8.15 -9.90
N GLY A 225 -25.55 8.81 -8.75
CA GLY A 225 -25.35 10.26 -8.63
C GLY A 225 -23.91 10.69 -8.96
N GLN A 226 -22.92 9.81 -8.83
CA GLN A 226 -21.50 10.10 -9.03
C GLN A 226 -20.96 9.82 -10.43
N ARG A 227 -21.68 9.13 -11.33
CA ARG A 227 -21.29 9.11 -12.75
C ARG A 227 -21.31 10.52 -13.36
N ARG A 228 -22.09 11.44 -12.80
CA ARG A 228 -22.10 12.87 -13.19
C ARG A 228 -20.89 13.64 -12.65
N PHE A 229 -20.36 13.28 -11.48
CA PHE A 229 -19.22 13.96 -10.86
C PHE A 229 -17.86 13.55 -11.44
N GLN A 230 -17.74 12.39 -12.09
CA GLN A 230 -16.54 12.06 -12.89
C GLN A 230 -16.35 13.05 -14.05
N ASN A 231 -17.42 13.66 -14.56
CA ASN A 231 -17.34 14.71 -15.58
C ASN A 231 -17.06 16.11 -15.00
N GLU A 232 -17.27 16.33 -13.70
CA GLU A 232 -17.07 17.64 -13.05
C GLU A 232 -15.76 17.73 -12.25
N CYS A 233 -15.14 16.59 -11.91
CA CYS A 233 -13.81 16.53 -11.32
C CYS A 233 -12.71 16.30 -12.37
N HIS A 234 -12.90 16.83 -13.59
CA HIS A 234 -11.77 17.16 -14.45
C HIS A 234 -11.16 18.47 -13.93
N SER A 235 -10.50 18.39 -12.77
CA SER A 235 -9.31 19.22 -12.64
C SER A 235 -8.38 18.77 -13.77
N ASP A 236 -7.92 19.69 -14.61
CA ASP A 236 -6.88 19.43 -15.63
C ASP A 236 -5.57 18.87 -15.05
N ALA A 237 -5.51 18.62 -13.75
CA ALA A 237 -4.47 17.82 -13.12
C ALA A 237 -4.60 16.36 -13.57
N LEU A 238 -3.75 15.98 -14.52
CA LEU A 238 -3.36 14.60 -14.78
C LEU A 238 -3.24 13.82 -13.45
N PRO A 239 -3.66 12.54 -13.41
CA PRO A 239 -3.48 11.72 -12.22
C PRO A 239 -2.00 11.81 -11.79
N PRO A 240 -1.69 12.21 -10.55
CA PRO A 240 -0.31 12.37 -10.14
C PRO A 240 0.34 11.00 -10.22
N HIS A 241 1.18 10.81 -11.25
CA HIS A 241 2.14 9.72 -11.26
C HIS A 241 2.87 9.77 -9.91
N ALA A 242 2.93 8.63 -9.21
CA ALA A 242 3.42 8.48 -7.85
C ALA A 242 4.95 8.72 -7.69
N CYS A 243 5.50 9.68 -8.43
CA CYS A 243 6.88 10.11 -8.35
C CYS A 243 6.89 11.59 -7.95
N ARG A 244 6.75 11.83 -6.64
CA ARG A 244 6.78 13.15 -5.99
C ARG A 244 5.58 14.05 -6.32
N SER A 245 4.39 13.69 -5.83
CA SER A 245 3.35 14.72 -5.69
C SER A 245 3.87 15.77 -4.70
N THR A 246 3.64 17.05 -5.04
CA THR A 246 3.90 18.21 -4.18
C THR A 246 3.02 18.23 -2.91
N ALA A 247 2.30 17.15 -2.63
CA ALA A 247 1.45 17.02 -1.46
C ALA A 247 2.31 16.94 -0.20
N HIS A 248 2.21 17.98 0.62
CA HIS A 248 2.79 18.00 1.96
C HIS A 248 2.14 16.93 2.85
N PHE A 249 2.92 16.46 3.82
CA PHE A 249 2.44 15.59 4.90
C PHE A 249 1.13 16.14 5.48
N LYS A 250 0.14 15.26 5.64
CA LYS A 250 -1.19 15.58 6.17
C LYS A 250 -1.19 15.49 7.69
N SER A 251 -1.41 16.61 8.36
CA SER A 251 -1.59 16.67 9.81
C SER A 251 -2.83 15.88 10.27
N SER A 252 -2.93 15.58 11.57
CA SER A 252 -4.10 14.90 12.14
C SER A 252 -5.41 15.68 11.91
N GLU A 253 -5.35 17.01 11.91
CA GLU A 253 -6.51 17.87 11.61
C GLU A 253 -6.95 17.73 10.14
N GLU A 254 -6.01 17.72 9.20
CA GLU A 254 -6.32 17.48 7.79
C GLU A 254 -6.87 16.07 7.56
N GLN A 255 -6.30 15.05 8.22
CA GLN A 255 -6.80 13.68 8.15
C GLN A 255 -8.24 13.58 8.66
N ARG A 256 -8.57 14.28 9.76
CA ARG A 256 -9.95 14.39 10.25
C ARG A 256 -10.87 15.03 9.22
N GLY A 257 -10.45 16.14 8.61
CA GLY A 257 -11.21 16.82 7.56
C GLY A 257 -11.50 15.91 6.36
N ILE A 258 -10.53 15.07 5.95
CA ILE A 258 -10.71 14.07 4.89
C ILE A 258 -11.79 13.04 5.25
N VAL A 259 -11.80 12.57 6.51
CA VAL A 259 -12.79 11.60 6.99
C VAL A 259 -14.19 12.23 7.07
N GLU A 260 -14.28 13.46 7.56
CA GLU A 260 -15.55 14.20 7.58
C GLU A 260 -16.11 14.42 6.17
N GLU A 261 -15.25 14.78 5.21
CA GLU A 261 -15.62 14.90 3.80
C GLU A 261 -16.11 13.57 3.23
N PHE A 262 -15.42 12.46 3.52
CA PHE A 262 -15.85 11.13 3.09
C PHE A 262 -17.25 10.78 3.64
N ILE A 263 -17.49 11.05 4.93
CA ILE A 263 -18.80 10.81 5.57
C ILE A 263 -19.90 11.65 4.90
N ALA A 264 -19.62 12.93 4.63
CA ALA A 264 -20.57 13.82 3.97
C ALA A 264 -20.85 13.41 2.51
N LYS A 265 -19.81 12.95 1.80
CA LYS A 265 -19.88 12.53 0.40
C LYS A 265 -20.61 11.19 0.22
N PHE A 266 -20.56 10.30 1.21
CA PHE A 266 -21.08 8.95 1.12
C PHE A 266 -22.06 8.60 2.26
N PRO A 267 -23.17 9.33 2.44
CA PRO A 267 -24.08 9.11 3.56
C PRO A 267 -24.70 7.71 3.58
N TRP A 268 -24.97 7.11 2.40
CA TRP A 268 -25.53 5.75 2.31
C TRP A 268 -24.57 4.68 2.82
N PHE A 269 -23.26 4.89 2.68
CA PHE A 269 -22.22 3.98 3.21
C PHE A 269 -22.33 3.82 4.73
N PHE A 270 -22.71 4.90 5.42
CA PHE A 270 -22.87 4.96 6.87
C PHE A 270 -24.32 4.83 7.34
N ALA A 271 -25.29 4.58 6.44
CA ALA A 271 -26.72 4.64 6.79
C ALA A 271 -27.14 3.63 7.88
N ASP A 272 -26.40 2.54 8.00
CA ASP A 272 -26.67 1.51 9.01
C ASP A 272 -25.77 1.66 10.26
N TRP A 273 -24.96 2.72 10.35
CA TRP A 273 -24.06 2.95 11.48
C TRP A 273 -24.77 3.72 12.59
N SER A 274 -24.43 3.44 13.85
CA SER A 274 -24.91 4.25 14.98
C SER A 274 -24.25 5.64 14.95
N SER A 275 -24.94 6.63 15.51
CA SER A 275 -24.39 7.99 15.67
C SER A 275 -23.11 8.00 16.50
N ASP A 276 -22.99 7.07 17.45
CA ASP A 276 -21.80 6.89 18.29
C ASP A 276 -20.60 6.41 17.44
N LEU A 277 -20.76 5.39 16.60
CA LEU A 277 -19.69 4.91 15.71
C LEU A 277 -19.21 5.99 14.74
N ILE A 278 -20.14 6.77 14.18
CA ILE A 278 -19.80 7.91 13.32
C ILE A 278 -19.03 8.98 14.11
N SER A 279 -19.40 9.23 15.36
CA SER A 279 -18.72 10.21 16.22
C SER A 279 -17.31 9.75 16.58
N GLN A 280 -17.13 8.48 16.93
CA GLN A 280 -15.82 7.89 17.20
C GLN A 280 -14.89 7.94 15.97
N LEU A 281 -15.44 7.72 14.77
CA LEU A 281 -14.68 7.80 13.52
C LEU A 281 -14.21 9.23 13.23
N LYS A 282 -15.03 10.24 13.54
CA LYS A 282 -14.66 11.66 13.40
C LYS A 282 -13.67 12.14 14.46
N SER A 283 -13.60 11.45 15.61
CA SER A 283 -12.72 11.86 16.72
C SER A 283 -11.31 11.26 16.67
N GLN A 284 -11.04 10.34 15.74
CA GLN A 284 -9.66 9.91 15.43
C GLN A 284 -8.83 11.11 14.96
#